data_AF-A0A327J9J6-F1
#
_entry.id   AF-A0A327J9J6-F1
#
_cell.length_a   1.000
_cell.length_b   1.000
_cell.length_c   1.000
_cell.angle_alpha   90.00
_cell.angle_beta   90.00
_cell.angle_gamma   90.00
#
_symmetry.space_group_name_H-M   'P 1'
#
loop_
_entity.id
_entity.type
_entity.pdbx_description
1 polymer ?
#
loop_
_entity_poly.entity_id
_entity_poly.type
_entity_poly.pdbx_seq_one_letter_code
_entity_poly.pdbx_strand_id
1 'polypeptide(L)'
;MPLYCCAEDRTLTFLYINGSNNNDEKMKNWYEKGVRKLHPVLKKKFEKNPQIKRWSAENHVKINDEPQIFFWGYDSKTDLEFVKERINLSKVYTAIFAYEVRSLLTQFLHDAIWIQKEHNMLPVLDELNNQIKKDENQNVILYGYSAGTFVTYQYLIYKIPYIKLEYLFNALSDDEMSDFARKYPREDTCLSAIMHNKGNLGVLSNNGHLVLNQNKTELKQNYLNIDTATKLYCAPKGKVKGVVNFASPLPLFYSDLGDKNYELNFYTKYMFKYIMENGMFFLTVNFREDPLGFPSSQNFTLRQYEKLTGITFKNPKGVIYDNSKVWSRRSALLAHTSYWSARNVFAKAVVQSFVNGSKYLYDDNYQKRKKIKMDKKQKS
;
A
#
# COMPACT_ATOMS: atom_id res chain seq x y z
N MET A 1 -18.83 -39.94 7.81
CA MET A 1 -18.22 -38.79 8.52
C MET A 1 -17.24 -38.13 7.58
N PRO A 2 -17.42 -36.86 7.17
CA PRO A 2 -16.39 -36.18 6.40
C PRO A 2 -15.24 -35.81 7.33
N LEU A 3 -14.02 -36.22 6.97
CA LEU A 3 -12.79 -35.75 7.60
C LEU A 3 -12.69 -34.23 7.41
N TYR A 4 -12.77 -33.49 8.51
CA TYR A 4 -12.28 -32.12 8.57
C TYR A 4 -10.77 -32.16 8.33
N CYS A 5 -10.34 -31.84 7.12
CA CYS A 5 -8.95 -31.53 6.85
C CYS A 5 -8.63 -30.24 7.63
N CYS A 6 -7.84 -30.34 8.70
CA CYS A 6 -7.30 -29.17 9.38
C CYS A 6 -6.46 -28.39 8.36
N ALA A 7 -6.92 -27.19 7.98
CA ALA A 7 -6.09 -26.29 7.20
C ALA A 7 -4.80 -26.02 8.00
N GLU A 8 -3.65 -26.37 7.42
CA GLU A 8 -2.35 -26.16 8.03
C GLU A 8 -2.12 -24.66 8.25
N ASP A 9 -1.75 -24.27 9.46
CA ASP A 9 -1.55 -22.86 9.82
C ASP A 9 -0.41 -22.27 8.98
N ARG A 10 -0.72 -21.27 8.16
CA ARG A 10 0.26 -20.54 7.36
C ARG A 10 1.03 -19.55 8.22
N THR A 11 2.26 -19.26 7.84
CA THR A 11 3.02 -18.20 8.50
C THR A 11 2.56 -16.83 8.04
N LEU A 12 2.61 -15.84 8.91
CA LEU A 12 2.31 -14.44 8.60
C LEU A 12 3.53 -13.59 8.91
N THR A 13 4.19 -13.15 7.86
CA THR A 13 5.40 -12.34 7.97
C THR A 13 5.07 -10.86 7.83
N PHE A 14 5.65 -10.05 8.71
CA PHE A 14 5.65 -8.60 8.54
C PHE A 14 6.84 -8.23 7.67
N LEU A 15 6.56 -7.76 6.46
CA LEU A 15 7.56 -7.36 5.47
C LEU A 15 7.74 -5.84 5.52
N TYR A 16 8.86 -5.37 6.05
CA TYR A 16 9.13 -3.95 6.26
C TYR A 16 9.86 -3.35 5.06
N ILE A 17 9.27 -2.33 4.44
CA ILE A 17 9.75 -1.65 3.24
C ILE A 17 10.30 -0.27 3.63
N ASN A 18 11.58 -0.01 3.32
CA ASN A 18 12.23 1.25 3.67
C ASN A 18 11.69 2.42 2.82
N GLY A 19 11.96 3.65 3.26
CA GLY A 19 11.60 4.85 2.48
C GLY A 19 12.11 6.19 2.99
N SER A 20 13.15 6.19 3.80
CA SER A 20 13.90 7.41 4.09
C SER A 20 15.30 7.20 3.56
N ASN A 21 15.98 8.29 3.17
CA ASN A 21 17.35 8.39 2.64
C ASN A 21 18.37 7.48 3.33
N ASN A 22 18.22 6.19 3.11
CA ASN A 22 18.98 5.10 3.66
C ASN A 22 19.79 4.54 2.50
N ASN A 23 20.64 5.39 1.94
CA ASN A 23 21.28 5.09 0.66
C ASN A 23 22.75 4.70 0.91
N ASP A 24 23.10 4.51 2.18
CA ASP A 24 24.38 4.03 2.68
C ASP A 24 24.20 2.92 3.72
N GLU A 25 25.29 2.22 4.01
CA GLU A 25 25.31 1.07 4.92
C GLU A 25 24.92 1.45 6.35
N LYS A 26 25.31 2.64 6.81
CA LYS A 26 24.99 3.13 8.16
C LYS A 26 23.48 3.27 8.33
N MET A 27 22.81 3.83 7.34
CA MET A 27 21.37 4.06 7.36
C MET A 27 20.57 2.79 7.10
N LYS A 28 21.09 1.86 6.28
CA LYS A 28 20.56 0.49 6.20
C LYS A 28 20.58 -0.19 7.57
N ASN A 29 21.73 -0.18 8.24
CA ASN A 29 21.90 -0.76 9.56
C ASN A 29 21.01 -0.09 10.61
N TRP A 30 20.83 1.23 10.55
CA TRP A 30 19.90 1.97 11.42
C TRP A 30 18.46 1.48 11.24
N TYR A 31 18.01 1.35 9.99
CA TYR A 31 16.67 0.88 9.65
C TYR A 31 16.45 -0.57 10.09
N GLU A 32 17.37 -1.48 9.76
CA GLU A 32 17.29 -2.89 10.15
C GLU A 32 17.24 -3.05 11.68
N LYS A 33 18.07 -2.29 12.41
CA LYS A 33 18.05 -2.25 13.89
C LYS A 33 16.73 -1.71 14.43
N GLY A 34 16.14 -0.71 13.77
CA GLY A 34 14.82 -0.18 14.08
C GLY A 34 13.73 -1.23 13.94
N VAL A 35 13.71 -1.95 12.82
CA VAL A 35 12.77 -3.04 12.52
C VAL A 35 12.90 -4.17 13.56
N ARG A 36 14.10 -4.69 13.82
CA ARG A 36 14.32 -5.76 14.81
C ARG A 36 13.89 -5.37 16.23
N LYS A 37 13.92 -4.08 16.55
CA LYS A 37 13.44 -3.54 17.83
C LYS A 37 11.93 -3.32 17.89
N LEU A 38 11.29 -3.02 16.75
CA LEU A 38 9.87 -2.76 16.63
C LEU A 38 9.07 -4.07 16.53
N HIS A 39 9.53 -5.00 15.70
CA HIS A 39 8.79 -6.20 15.33
C HIS A 39 8.30 -7.03 16.54
N PRO A 40 9.14 -7.36 17.55
CA PRO A 40 8.68 -8.11 18.72
C PRO A 40 7.59 -7.39 19.53
N VAL A 41 7.66 -6.05 19.59
CA VAL A 41 6.64 -5.24 20.26
C VAL A 41 5.32 -5.29 19.49
N LEU A 42 5.38 -5.15 18.17
CA LEU A 42 4.21 -5.18 17.30
C LEU A 42 3.52 -6.55 17.33
N LYS A 43 4.29 -7.63 17.15
CA LYS A 43 3.84 -9.02 17.28
C LYS A 43 3.11 -9.25 18.60
N LYS A 44 3.76 -8.91 19.72
CA LYS A 44 3.17 -9.04 21.07
C LYS A 44 1.86 -8.26 21.22
N LYS A 45 1.71 -7.10 20.57
CA LYS A 45 0.45 -6.31 20.61
C LYS A 45 -0.63 -6.93 19.74
N PHE A 46 -0.27 -7.47 18.57
CA PHE A 46 -1.19 -8.20 17.69
C PHE A 46 -1.73 -9.45 18.38
N GLU A 47 -0.84 -10.31 18.90
CA GLU A 47 -1.22 -11.60 19.52
C GLU A 47 -2.06 -11.43 20.80
N LYS A 48 -1.87 -10.33 21.53
CA LYS A 48 -2.64 -10.02 22.74
C LYS A 48 -4.01 -9.39 22.47
N ASN A 49 -4.26 -8.90 21.26
CA ASN A 49 -5.53 -8.26 20.95
C ASN A 49 -6.59 -9.31 20.59
N PRO A 50 -7.73 -9.40 21.30
CA PRO A 50 -8.72 -10.44 21.06
C PRO A 50 -9.31 -10.45 19.64
N GLN A 51 -9.52 -9.26 19.05
CA GLN A 51 -10.10 -9.14 17.72
C GLN A 51 -9.10 -9.59 16.65
N ILE A 52 -7.83 -9.22 16.79
CA ILE A 52 -6.77 -9.68 15.87
C ILE A 52 -6.53 -11.18 16.05
N LYS A 53 -6.55 -11.70 17.28
CA LYS A 53 -6.43 -13.15 17.53
C LYS A 53 -7.54 -13.93 16.82
N ARG A 54 -8.77 -13.42 16.86
CA ARG A 54 -9.90 -13.98 16.11
C ARG A 54 -9.66 -13.91 14.59
N TRP A 55 -9.25 -12.75 14.08
CA TRP A 55 -8.91 -12.58 12.67
C TRP A 55 -7.81 -13.54 12.22
N SER A 56 -6.76 -13.73 13.02
CA SER A 56 -5.67 -14.67 12.74
C SER A 56 -6.15 -16.11 12.68
N ALA A 57 -7.03 -16.52 13.61
CA ALA A 57 -7.64 -17.85 13.60
C ALA A 57 -8.54 -18.07 12.36
N GLU A 58 -9.38 -17.07 12.02
CA GLU A 58 -10.24 -17.11 10.83
C GLU A 58 -9.44 -17.14 9.51
N ASN A 59 -8.20 -16.65 9.53
CA ASN A 59 -7.31 -16.65 8.37
C ASN A 59 -6.28 -17.79 8.39
N HIS A 60 -6.29 -18.67 9.40
CA HIS A 60 -5.32 -19.75 9.59
C HIS A 60 -3.87 -19.26 9.52
N VAL A 61 -3.56 -18.20 10.28
CA VAL A 61 -2.24 -17.56 10.26
C VAL A 61 -1.60 -17.41 11.64
N LYS A 62 -0.31 -17.68 11.70
CA LYS A 62 0.55 -17.43 12.87
C LYS A 62 1.64 -16.43 12.52
N ILE A 63 1.79 -15.38 13.33
CA ILE A 63 2.80 -14.34 13.08
C ILE A 63 4.21 -14.91 13.32
N ASN A 64 5.07 -14.76 12.33
CA ASN A 64 6.48 -15.17 12.43
C ASN A 64 7.23 -14.35 13.49
N ASP A 65 8.20 -14.98 14.16
CA ASP A 65 9.01 -14.32 15.20
C ASP A 65 10.02 -13.33 14.61
N GLU A 66 10.54 -13.63 13.42
CA GLU A 66 11.48 -12.77 12.70
C GLU A 66 10.79 -11.95 11.61
N PRO A 67 11.11 -10.64 11.48
CA PRO A 67 10.63 -9.82 10.40
C PRO A 67 11.37 -10.14 9.10
N GLN A 68 10.72 -9.89 7.96
CA GLN A 68 11.42 -9.74 6.69
C GLN A 68 11.58 -8.25 6.36
N ILE A 69 12.68 -7.94 5.69
CA ILE A 69 13.01 -6.58 5.29
C ILE A 69 13.17 -6.57 3.77
N PHE A 70 12.54 -5.58 3.13
CA PHE A 70 12.76 -5.24 1.73
C PHE A 70 13.42 -3.86 1.69
N PHE A 71 14.63 -3.81 1.13
CA PHE A 71 15.47 -2.63 1.16
C PHE A 71 15.91 -2.24 -0.26
N TRP A 72 15.37 -1.12 -0.75
CA TRP A 72 15.65 -0.59 -2.10
C TRP A 72 16.44 0.74 -2.05
N GLY A 73 16.79 1.24 -0.86
CA GLY A 73 17.40 2.58 -0.70
C GLY A 73 18.72 2.77 -1.47
N TYR A 74 19.47 1.70 -1.71
CA TYR A 74 20.70 1.75 -2.51
C TYR A 74 20.48 2.14 -3.96
N ASP A 75 19.33 1.83 -4.54
CA ASP A 75 19.04 2.08 -5.96
C ASP A 75 18.97 3.58 -6.27
N SER A 76 18.65 4.38 -5.25
CA SER A 76 18.54 5.84 -5.35
C SER A 76 19.83 6.59 -4.94
N LYS A 77 20.91 5.87 -4.62
CA LYS A 77 22.14 6.45 -4.08
C LYS A 77 22.81 7.43 -5.05
N THR A 78 22.96 7.04 -6.31
CA THR A 78 23.65 7.85 -7.34
C THR A 78 22.95 9.19 -7.57
N ASP A 79 21.62 9.17 -7.69
CA ASP A 79 20.82 10.40 -7.83
C ASP A 79 20.92 11.30 -6.59
N LEU A 80 20.95 10.70 -5.39
CA LEU A 80 21.10 11.48 -4.15
C LEU A 80 22.47 12.16 -4.09
N GLU A 81 23.54 11.47 -4.48
CA GLU A 81 24.89 12.04 -4.54
C GLU A 81 24.95 13.22 -5.51
N PHE A 82 24.35 13.08 -6.70
CA PHE A 82 24.22 14.18 -7.65
C PHE A 82 23.47 15.39 -7.06
N VAL A 83 22.32 15.17 -6.42
CA VAL A 83 21.55 16.28 -5.82
C VAL A 83 22.35 16.95 -4.68
N LYS A 84 23.04 16.18 -3.84
CA LYS A 84 23.92 16.72 -2.78
C LYS A 84 25.05 17.56 -3.35
N GLU A 85 25.66 17.13 -4.45
CA GLU A 85 26.69 17.90 -5.15
C GLU A 85 26.15 19.27 -5.60
N ARG A 86 24.97 19.30 -6.24
CA ARG A 86 24.33 20.55 -6.66
C ARG A 86 23.99 21.47 -5.48
N ILE A 87 23.53 20.92 -4.36
CA ILE A 87 23.27 21.70 -3.14
C ILE A 87 24.56 22.28 -2.58
N ASN A 88 25.64 21.51 -2.57
CA ASN A 88 26.94 21.98 -2.09
C ASN A 88 27.50 23.11 -2.96
N LEU A 89 27.32 23.07 -4.28
CA LEU A 89 27.64 24.20 -5.16
C LEU A 89 26.85 25.46 -4.78
N SER A 90 25.59 25.30 -4.34
CA SER A 90 24.75 26.44 -3.92
C SER A 90 25.18 27.13 -2.64
N LYS A 91 26.07 26.51 -1.85
CA LYS A 91 26.57 27.07 -0.59
C LYS A 91 27.28 28.41 -0.77
N VAL A 92 27.90 28.64 -1.93
CA VAL A 92 28.71 29.84 -2.22
C VAL A 92 27.83 31.08 -2.48
N TYR A 93 26.59 30.90 -2.94
CA TYR A 93 25.73 31.99 -3.40
C TYR A 93 24.36 32.04 -2.72
N THR A 94 24.14 31.28 -1.64
CA THR A 94 22.85 31.25 -0.94
C THR A 94 22.99 31.47 0.56
N ALA A 95 21.99 32.10 1.17
CA ALA A 95 21.96 32.31 2.62
C ALA A 95 22.01 30.98 3.37
N ILE A 96 22.74 30.93 4.49
CA ILE A 96 22.99 29.70 5.28
C ILE A 96 21.68 28.98 5.62
N PHE A 97 20.68 29.74 6.08
CA PHE A 97 19.37 29.17 6.42
C PHE A 97 18.67 28.52 5.22
N ALA A 98 18.75 29.15 4.03
CA ALA A 98 18.18 28.57 2.81
C ALA A 98 18.92 27.29 2.38
N TYR A 99 20.24 27.24 2.55
CA TYR A 99 21.02 26.02 2.34
C TYR A 99 20.59 24.89 3.31
N GLU A 100 20.43 25.19 4.60
CA GLU A 100 19.99 24.22 5.61
C GLU A 100 18.60 23.67 5.29
N VAL A 101 17.65 24.54 4.93
CA VAL A 101 16.30 24.11 4.52
C VAL A 101 16.35 23.22 3.28
N ARG A 102 17.13 23.58 2.25
CA ARG A 102 17.26 22.74 1.04
C ARG A 102 17.87 21.39 1.37
N SER A 103 18.92 21.36 2.18
CA SER A 103 19.57 20.13 2.63
C SER A 103 18.59 19.22 3.38
N LEU A 104 17.77 19.80 4.27
CA LEU A 104 16.73 19.10 5.00
C LEU A 104 15.66 18.50 4.06
N LEU A 105 15.14 19.30 3.11
CA LEU A 105 14.15 18.85 2.14
C LEU A 105 14.69 17.74 1.26
N THR A 106 15.92 17.86 0.76
CA THR A 106 16.58 16.80 0.00
C THR A 106 16.77 15.56 0.84
N GLN A 107 17.10 15.70 2.12
CA GLN A 107 17.26 14.56 3.01
C GLN A 107 15.95 13.80 3.29
N PHE A 108 14.79 14.45 3.15
CA PHE A 108 13.50 13.83 3.44
C PHE A 108 12.70 13.43 2.20
N LEU A 109 12.85 14.16 1.09
CA LEU A 109 12.00 14.02 -0.09
C LEU A 109 12.71 13.36 -1.27
N HIS A 110 14.04 13.21 -1.25
CA HIS A 110 14.76 12.65 -2.39
C HIS A 110 14.23 11.26 -2.77
N ASP A 111 14.20 10.32 -1.84
CA ASP A 111 13.76 8.95 -2.11
C ASP A 111 12.29 8.91 -2.53
N ALA A 112 11.47 9.82 -2.00
CA ALA A 112 10.09 10.01 -2.43
C ALA A 112 9.99 10.41 -3.89
N ILE A 113 10.75 11.43 -4.31
CA ILE A 113 10.79 11.92 -5.69
C ILE A 113 11.37 10.86 -6.63
N TRP A 114 12.41 10.15 -6.19
CA TRP A 114 13.08 9.15 -7.00
C TRP A 114 12.17 7.96 -7.30
N ILE A 115 11.52 7.41 -6.27
CA ILE A 115 10.70 6.21 -6.41
C ILE A 115 9.40 6.48 -7.17
N GLN A 116 8.93 7.74 -7.24
CA GLN A 116 7.74 8.09 -8.01
C GLN A 116 7.90 7.92 -9.52
N LYS A 117 9.12 7.92 -10.04
CA LYS A 117 9.36 7.76 -11.48
C LYS A 117 9.07 6.31 -11.86
N GLU A 118 8.24 6.10 -12.89
CA GLU A 118 7.77 4.76 -13.28
C GLU A 118 8.92 3.78 -13.57
N HIS A 119 9.98 4.23 -14.26
CA HIS A 119 11.16 3.41 -14.55
C HIS A 119 11.94 2.97 -13.30
N ASN A 120 11.75 3.65 -12.16
CA ASN A 120 12.30 3.26 -10.87
C ASN A 120 11.31 2.40 -10.07
N MET A 121 10.03 2.78 -10.04
CA MET A 121 8.99 2.08 -9.28
C MET A 121 8.78 0.64 -9.79
N LEU A 122 8.58 0.46 -11.10
CA LEU A 122 8.18 -0.86 -11.64
C LEU A 122 9.20 -1.97 -11.35
N PRO A 123 10.53 -1.77 -11.51
CA PRO A 123 11.53 -2.75 -11.09
C PRO A 123 11.47 -3.07 -9.60
N VAL A 124 11.34 -2.05 -8.74
CA VAL A 124 11.23 -2.24 -7.28
C VAL A 124 10.00 -3.07 -6.92
N LEU A 125 8.87 -2.86 -7.60
CA LEU A 125 7.67 -3.68 -7.42
C LEU A 125 7.84 -5.12 -7.91
N ASP A 126 8.56 -5.32 -9.01
CA ASP A 126 8.87 -6.66 -9.52
C ASP A 126 9.76 -7.43 -8.55
N GLU A 127 10.80 -6.80 -7.99
CA GLU A 127 11.66 -7.41 -6.96
C GLU A 127 10.88 -7.75 -5.69
N LEU A 128 10.09 -6.79 -5.19
CA LEU A 128 9.22 -6.99 -4.03
C LEU A 128 8.25 -8.17 -4.26
N ASN A 129 7.63 -8.24 -5.44
CA ASN A 129 6.72 -9.32 -5.78
C ASN A 129 7.44 -10.68 -5.83
N ASN A 130 8.65 -10.72 -6.38
CA ASN A 130 9.47 -11.92 -6.40
C ASN A 130 9.79 -12.39 -4.97
N GLN A 131 10.16 -11.47 -4.06
CA GLN A 131 10.38 -11.81 -2.65
C GLN A 131 9.12 -12.37 -1.99
N ILE A 132 7.95 -11.75 -2.22
CA ILE A 132 6.68 -12.22 -1.69
C ILE A 132 6.33 -13.61 -2.24
N LYS A 133 6.69 -13.92 -3.50
CA LYS A 133 6.41 -15.20 -4.13
C LYS A 133 7.30 -16.36 -3.66
N LYS A 134 8.49 -16.08 -3.09
CA LYS A 134 9.49 -17.12 -2.72
C LYS A 134 8.97 -18.25 -1.82
N ASP A 135 8.11 -17.95 -0.84
CA ASP A 135 7.58 -18.95 0.09
C ASP A 135 6.06 -19.08 -0.05
N GLU A 136 5.59 -20.18 -0.64
CA GLU A 136 4.17 -20.44 -0.90
C GLU A 136 3.32 -20.58 0.37
N ASN A 137 3.93 -20.97 1.50
CA ASN A 137 3.26 -21.16 2.78
C ASN A 137 3.24 -19.89 3.65
N GLN A 138 3.83 -18.80 3.14
CA GLN A 138 3.91 -17.52 3.83
C GLN A 138 2.88 -16.51 3.30
N ASN A 139 2.03 -16.02 4.19
CA ASN A 139 1.25 -14.80 3.99
C ASN A 139 2.04 -13.58 4.47
N VAL A 140 1.74 -12.39 3.92
CA VAL A 140 2.49 -11.17 4.23
C VAL A 140 1.59 -10.00 4.61
N ILE A 141 2.09 -9.15 5.51
CA ILE A 141 1.61 -7.78 5.71
C ILE A 141 2.74 -6.84 5.36
N LEU A 142 2.48 -5.90 4.45
CA LEU A 142 3.47 -4.93 4.01
C LEU A 142 3.48 -3.73 4.96
N TYR A 143 4.66 -3.36 5.44
CA TYR A 143 4.86 -2.21 6.31
C TYR A 143 5.66 -1.15 5.56
N GLY A 144 4.98 -0.17 4.98
CA GLY A 144 5.60 0.94 4.27
C GLY A 144 5.99 2.06 5.24
N TYR A 145 7.28 2.38 5.31
CA TYR A 145 7.78 3.53 6.07
C TYR A 145 8.14 4.67 5.12
N SER A 146 7.62 5.87 5.35
CA SER A 146 7.98 7.06 4.57
C SER A 146 7.80 6.83 3.05
N ALA A 147 8.82 6.99 2.20
CA ALA A 147 8.72 6.69 0.76
C ALA A 147 8.36 5.22 0.43
N GLY A 148 8.56 4.28 1.36
CA GLY A 148 8.12 2.90 1.22
C GLY A 148 6.60 2.78 1.18
N THR A 149 5.89 3.81 1.65
CA THR A 149 4.43 3.89 1.51
C THR A 149 4.00 4.02 0.05
N PHE A 150 4.81 4.64 -0.81
CA PHE A 150 4.57 4.65 -2.26
C PHE A 150 4.70 3.27 -2.86
N VAL A 151 5.75 2.53 -2.45
CA VAL A 151 5.96 1.14 -2.90
C VAL A 151 4.78 0.26 -2.49
N THR A 152 4.29 0.35 -1.25
CA THR A 152 3.10 -0.43 -0.85
C THR A 152 1.83 -0.04 -1.61
N TYR A 153 1.61 1.25 -1.83
CA TYR A 153 0.43 1.75 -2.53
C TYR A 153 0.44 1.29 -4.00
N GLN A 154 1.58 1.48 -4.67
CA GLN A 154 1.77 1.03 -6.04
C GLN A 154 1.79 -0.50 -6.14
N TYR A 155 2.25 -1.24 -5.13
CA TYR A 155 2.12 -2.69 -5.09
C TYR A 155 0.65 -3.12 -5.07
N LEU A 156 -0.20 -2.45 -4.27
CA LEU A 156 -1.63 -2.73 -4.25
C LEU A 156 -2.30 -2.48 -5.61
N ILE A 157 -1.88 -1.45 -6.35
CA ILE A 157 -2.38 -1.14 -7.70
C ILE A 157 -1.82 -2.14 -8.73
N TYR A 158 -0.51 -2.34 -8.76
CA TYR A 158 0.14 -3.02 -9.87
C TYR A 158 0.17 -4.53 -9.76
N LYS A 159 0.14 -5.08 -8.53
CA LYS A 159 0.43 -6.50 -8.27
C LYS A 159 -0.77 -7.28 -7.77
N ILE A 160 -1.71 -6.66 -7.07
CA ILE A 160 -2.87 -7.39 -6.54
C ILE A 160 -3.80 -7.81 -7.68
N PRO A 161 -4.25 -9.08 -7.74
CA PRO A 161 -5.08 -9.58 -8.82
C PRO A 161 -6.55 -9.19 -8.64
N TYR A 162 -6.88 -7.91 -8.81
CA TYR A 162 -8.25 -7.38 -8.67
C TYR A 162 -8.99 -7.11 -9.99
N ILE A 163 -8.30 -7.23 -11.13
CA ILE A 163 -8.84 -6.90 -12.45
C ILE A 163 -9.60 -8.11 -13.00
N LYS A 164 -10.90 -7.93 -13.21
CA LYS A 164 -11.73 -8.83 -14.00
C LYS A 164 -11.75 -8.35 -15.44
N LEU A 165 -11.17 -9.13 -16.35
CA LEU A 165 -11.02 -8.72 -17.75
C LEU A 165 -12.36 -8.45 -18.45
N GLU A 166 -13.40 -9.21 -18.13
CA GLU A 166 -14.75 -8.93 -18.63
C GLU A 166 -15.23 -7.51 -18.24
N TYR A 167 -15.05 -7.12 -16.97
CA TYR A 167 -15.45 -5.79 -16.49
C TYR A 167 -14.58 -4.68 -17.04
N LEU A 168 -13.30 -4.98 -17.28
CA LEU A 168 -12.39 -4.06 -17.94
C LEU A 168 -12.84 -3.78 -19.38
N PHE A 169 -13.11 -4.81 -20.19
CA PHE A 169 -13.54 -4.62 -21.58
C PHE A 169 -14.91 -3.93 -21.70
N ASN A 170 -15.85 -4.28 -20.82
CA ASN A 170 -17.14 -3.57 -20.75
C ASN A 170 -16.94 -2.07 -20.44
N ALA A 171 -16.03 -1.73 -19.51
CA ALA A 171 -15.74 -0.34 -19.17
C ALA A 171 -15.04 0.43 -20.31
N LEU A 172 -14.29 -0.27 -21.15
CA LEU A 172 -13.64 0.27 -22.34
C LEU A 172 -14.57 0.30 -23.57
N SER A 173 -15.83 -0.13 -23.42
CA SER A 173 -16.81 -0.22 -24.52
C SER A 173 -16.34 -1.07 -25.70
N ASP A 174 -15.60 -2.16 -25.42
CA ASP A 174 -15.18 -3.14 -26.42
C ASP A 174 -16.10 -4.37 -26.35
N ASP A 175 -17.25 -4.30 -27.02
CA ASP A 175 -18.28 -5.35 -26.96
C ASP A 175 -17.76 -6.70 -27.49
N GLU A 176 -16.94 -6.68 -28.53
CA GLU A 176 -16.34 -7.89 -29.12
C GLU A 176 -15.45 -8.62 -28.10
N MET A 177 -14.56 -7.88 -27.43
CA MET A 177 -13.70 -8.48 -26.40
C MET A 177 -14.48 -8.85 -25.14
N SER A 178 -15.55 -8.12 -24.81
CA SER A 178 -16.43 -8.43 -23.70
C SER A 178 -17.14 -9.77 -23.91
N ASP A 179 -17.70 -10.00 -25.10
CA ASP A 179 -18.33 -11.27 -25.46
C ASP A 179 -17.30 -12.41 -25.57
N PHE A 180 -16.11 -12.13 -26.10
CA PHE A 180 -15.02 -13.10 -26.10
C PHE A 180 -14.60 -13.49 -24.68
N ALA A 181 -14.51 -12.54 -23.76
CA ALA A 181 -14.16 -12.79 -22.36
C ALA A 181 -15.24 -13.58 -21.61
N ARG A 182 -16.53 -13.35 -21.91
CA ARG A 182 -17.64 -14.17 -21.39
C ARG A 182 -17.58 -15.61 -21.90
N LYS A 183 -17.23 -15.81 -23.17
CA LYS A 183 -17.12 -17.13 -23.78
C LYS A 183 -15.90 -17.92 -23.29
N TYR A 184 -14.81 -17.21 -23.00
CA TYR A 184 -13.56 -17.81 -22.51
C TYR A 184 -13.12 -17.15 -21.19
N PRO A 185 -13.79 -17.46 -20.06
CA PRO A 185 -13.46 -16.85 -18.78
C PRO A 185 -12.01 -17.07 -18.36
N ARG A 186 -11.41 -16.06 -17.73
CA ARG A 186 -10.04 -16.06 -17.20
C ARG A 186 -10.01 -15.75 -15.72
N GLU A 187 -8.90 -16.05 -15.06
CA GLU A 187 -8.71 -15.70 -13.66
C GLU A 187 -8.61 -14.17 -13.48
N ASP A 188 -8.89 -13.69 -12.26
CA ASP A 188 -8.65 -12.28 -11.92
C ASP A 188 -7.15 -11.99 -12.10
N THR A 189 -6.81 -10.88 -12.75
CA THR A 189 -5.44 -10.47 -13.04
C THR A 189 -5.07 -9.15 -12.39
N CYS A 190 -3.86 -8.66 -12.59
CA CYS A 190 -3.35 -7.40 -12.04
C CYS A 190 -2.88 -6.47 -13.16
N LEU A 191 -2.70 -5.19 -12.84
CA LEU A 191 -2.29 -4.18 -13.81
C LEU A 191 -0.95 -4.52 -14.48
N SER A 192 0.03 -5.05 -13.73
CA SER A 192 1.32 -5.45 -14.30
C SER A 192 1.19 -6.53 -15.38
N ALA A 193 0.27 -7.48 -15.20
CA ALA A 193 0.14 -8.59 -16.13
C ALA A 193 -0.50 -8.17 -17.46
N ILE A 194 -1.31 -7.10 -17.49
CA ILE A 194 -1.97 -6.64 -18.71
C ILE A 194 -1.14 -5.66 -19.55
N MET A 195 -0.03 -5.15 -19.01
CA MET A 195 0.84 -4.17 -19.69
C MET A 195 1.55 -4.76 -20.92
N HIS A 196 1.83 -3.89 -21.89
CA HIS A 196 2.46 -4.19 -23.18
C HIS A 196 3.74 -5.03 -23.08
N ASN A 197 4.66 -4.67 -22.16
CA ASN A 197 5.92 -5.38 -21.98
C ASN A 197 5.79 -6.74 -21.25
N LYS A 198 4.57 -7.16 -20.90
CA LYS A 198 4.28 -8.36 -20.11
C LYS A 198 3.23 -9.21 -20.82
N GLY A 199 1.96 -9.18 -20.41
CA GLY A 199 0.89 -9.95 -21.07
C GLY A 199 0.31 -9.28 -22.31
N ASN A 200 0.75 -8.07 -22.66
CA ASN A 200 0.46 -7.39 -23.92
C ASN A 200 -1.03 -7.26 -24.29
N LEU A 201 -1.87 -6.92 -23.30
CA LEU A 201 -3.26 -6.55 -23.58
C LEU A 201 -3.39 -5.06 -23.94
N GLY A 202 -2.52 -4.21 -23.39
CA GLY A 202 -2.52 -2.79 -23.70
C GLY A 202 -1.40 -1.99 -23.03
N VAL A 203 -1.40 -0.69 -23.31
CA VAL A 203 -0.46 0.30 -22.74
C VAL A 203 -1.25 1.28 -21.87
N LEU A 204 -0.70 1.68 -20.71
CA LEU A 204 -1.24 2.79 -19.94
C LEU A 204 -0.70 4.11 -20.52
N SER A 205 -1.60 5.03 -20.86
CA SER A 205 -1.23 6.37 -21.25
C SER A 205 -0.77 7.19 -20.04
N ASN A 206 -0.16 8.35 -20.29
CA ASN A 206 0.28 9.28 -19.23
C ASN A 206 -0.88 9.76 -18.33
N ASN A 207 -2.12 9.69 -18.84
CA ASN A 207 -3.32 10.07 -18.10
C ASN A 207 -3.95 8.88 -17.35
N GLY A 208 -3.34 7.69 -17.42
CA GLY A 208 -3.81 6.46 -16.77
C GLY A 208 -4.79 5.61 -17.59
N HIS A 209 -5.12 6.03 -18.83
CA HIS A 209 -6.03 5.26 -19.69
C HIS A 209 -5.33 4.04 -20.27
N LEU A 210 -5.98 2.87 -20.17
CA LEU A 210 -5.52 1.67 -20.86
C LEU A 210 -5.97 1.72 -22.33
N VAL A 211 -4.99 1.77 -23.22
CA VAL A 211 -5.20 1.62 -24.66
C VAL A 211 -4.91 0.16 -25.02
N LEU A 212 -5.94 -0.56 -25.47
CA LEU A 212 -5.81 -1.97 -25.85
C LEU A 212 -4.94 -2.14 -27.10
N ASN A 213 -4.35 -3.33 -27.26
CA ASN A 213 -3.69 -3.72 -28.49
C ASN A 213 -4.70 -3.64 -29.66
N GLN A 214 -4.39 -2.82 -30.66
CA GLN A 214 -5.25 -2.56 -31.81
C GLN A 214 -5.32 -3.75 -32.78
N ASN A 215 -4.35 -4.67 -32.72
CA ASN A 215 -4.41 -5.94 -33.44
C ASN A 215 -5.32 -6.91 -32.68
N LYS A 216 -6.59 -7.01 -33.12
CA LYS A 216 -7.62 -7.85 -32.47
C LYS A 216 -7.24 -9.33 -32.40
N THR A 217 -6.57 -9.87 -33.42
CA THR A 217 -6.13 -11.28 -33.42
C THR A 217 -5.08 -11.50 -32.34
N GLU A 218 -4.10 -10.61 -32.26
CA GLU A 218 -3.06 -10.64 -31.23
C GLU A 218 -3.65 -10.41 -29.84
N LEU A 219 -4.56 -9.45 -29.68
CA LEU A 219 -5.25 -9.17 -28.42
C LEU A 219 -5.99 -10.41 -27.89
N LYS A 220 -6.72 -11.14 -28.76
CA LYS A 220 -7.38 -12.39 -28.37
C LYS A 220 -6.38 -13.46 -27.98
N GLN A 221 -5.28 -13.62 -28.72
CA GLN A 221 -4.23 -14.58 -28.38
C GLN A 221 -3.58 -14.25 -27.03
N ASN A 222 -3.25 -12.98 -26.80
CA ASN A 222 -2.68 -12.48 -25.55
C ASN A 222 -3.65 -12.66 -24.38
N TYR A 223 -4.95 -12.40 -24.60
CA TYR A 223 -6.01 -12.69 -23.63
C TYR A 223 -6.05 -14.18 -23.26
N LEU A 224 -5.94 -15.08 -24.23
CA LEU A 224 -5.95 -16.52 -23.95
C LEU A 224 -4.73 -16.97 -23.13
N ASN A 225 -3.62 -16.22 -23.20
CA ASN A 225 -2.37 -16.48 -22.48
C ASN A 225 -2.24 -15.71 -21.15
N ILE A 226 -3.25 -14.91 -20.78
CA ILE A 226 -3.14 -13.97 -19.65
C ILE A 226 -2.94 -14.65 -18.30
N ASP A 227 -3.41 -15.88 -18.13
CA ASP A 227 -3.24 -16.64 -16.89
C ASP A 227 -1.75 -16.92 -16.61
N THR A 228 -0.94 -17.11 -17.66
CA THR A 228 0.52 -17.25 -17.55
C THR A 228 1.17 -15.95 -17.08
N ALA A 229 0.81 -14.82 -17.70
CA ALA A 229 1.30 -13.51 -17.28
C ALA A 229 0.84 -13.17 -15.85
N THR A 230 -0.37 -13.56 -15.47
CA THR A 230 -0.92 -13.38 -14.12
C THR A 230 -0.07 -14.12 -13.09
N LYS A 231 0.26 -15.39 -13.33
CA LYS A 231 1.14 -16.19 -12.45
C LYS A 231 2.54 -15.61 -12.33
N LEU A 232 3.06 -14.98 -13.39
CA LEU A 232 4.40 -14.38 -13.39
C LEU A 232 4.43 -13.04 -12.65
N TYR A 233 3.50 -12.14 -12.98
CA TYR A 233 3.63 -10.71 -12.63
C TYR A 233 2.73 -10.24 -11.51
N CYS A 234 1.70 -11.01 -11.15
CA CYS A 234 0.80 -10.66 -10.04
C CYS A 234 1.26 -11.27 -8.72
N ALA A 235 0.75 -10.70 -7.63
CA ALA A 235 0.80 -11.28 -6.31
C ALA A 235 -0.12 -12.51 -6.27
N PRO A 236 0.28 -13.63 -5.63
CA PRO A 236 -0.60 -14.76 -5.47
C PRO A 236 -1.88 -14.36 -4.70
N LYS A 237 -3.03 -14.83 -5.19
CA LYS A 237 -4.34 -14.48 -4.62
C LYS A 237 -4.40 -14.82 -3.14
N GLY A 238 -4.84 -13.86 -2.33
CA GLY A 238 -4.98 -14.00 -0.87
C GLY A 238 -3.68 -14.04 -0.06
N LYS A 239 -2.49 -13.93 -0.68
CA LYS A 239 -1.19 -13.98 0.01
C LYS A 239 -0.87 -12.71 0.80
N VAL A 240 -1.20 -11.55 0.25
CA VAL A 240 -1.10 -10.27 0.96
C VAL A 240 -2.35 -10.07 1.81
N LYS A 241 -2.17 -10.00 3.13
CA LYS A 241 -3.25 -9.85 4.12
C LYS A 241 -3.49 -8.41 4.55
N GLY A 242 -2.54 -7.52 4.28
CA GLY A 242 -2.75 -6.11 4.51
C GLY A 242 -1.52 -5.25 4.30
N VAL A 243 -1.73 -3.96 4.48
CA VAL A 243 -0.73 -2.90 4.37
C VAL A 243 -0.85 -1.98 5.59
N VAL A 244 0.28 -1.60 6.16
CA VAL A 244 0.39 -0.56 7.18
C VAL A 244 1.38 0.49 6.71
N ASN A 245 0.87 1.67 6.41
CA ASN A 245 1.65 2.84 6.02
C ASN A 245 1.83 3.77 7.21
N PHE A 246 3.05 4.23 7.42
CA PHE A 246 3.38 5.13 8.51
C PHE A 246 4.50 6.08 8.13
N ALA A 247 4.51 7.24 8.80
CA ALA A 247 5.31 8.38 8.38
C ALA A 247 5.02 8.76 6.92
N SER A 248 3.77 8.61 6.48
CA SER A 248 3.41 8.53 5.07
C SER A 248 3.16 9.91 4.45
N PRO A 249 3.92 10.30 3.41
CA PRO A 249 3.65 11.50 2.64
C PRO A 249 2.75 11.25 1.42
N LEU A 250 2.01 10.13 1.37
CA LEU A 250 1.21 9.70 0.22
C LEU A 250 0.39 10.83 -0.44
N PRO A 251 -0.46 11.58 0.28
CA PRO A 251 -1.26 12.67 -0.29
C PRO A 251 -0.48 13.82 -0.91
N LEU A 252 0.74 14.09 -0.44
CA LEU A 252 1.55 15.19 -0.98
C LEU A 252 1.98 14.91 -2.43
N PHE A 253 2.12 13.63 -2.74
CA PHE A 253 2.77 13.10 -3.93
C PHE A 253 1.76 12.46 -4.90
N TYR A 254 0.61 12.05 -4.40
CA TYR A 254 -0.55 11.56 -5.16
C TYR A 254 -1.77 12.44 -4.91
N SER A 255 -1.59 13.76 -5.03
CA SER A 255 -2.66 14.75 -4.83
C SER A 255 -3.71 14.71 -5.96
N ASP A 256 -3.33 14.15 -7.10
CA ASP A 256 -4.19 13.77 -8.23
C ASP A 256 -5.27 12.74 -7.84
N LEU A 257 -5.12 12.00 -6.74
CA LEU A 257 -6.22 11.21 -6.16
C LEU A 257 -7.42 12.08 -5.70
N GLY A 258 -7.21 13.39 -5.55
CA GLY A 258 -8.28 14.35 -5.34
C GLY A 258 -9.01 14.77 -6.62
N ASP A 259 -8.42 14.54 -7.80
CA ASP A 259 -9.05 14.81 -9.09
C ASP A 259 -10.03 13.69 -9.45
N LYS A 260 -11.31 14.05 -9.60
CA LYS A 260 -12.37 13.10 -9.94
C LYS A 260 -12.23 12.52 -11.34
N ASN A 261 -11.52 13.21 -12.24
CA ASN A 261 -11.32 12.80 -13.62
C ASN A 261 -10.05 11.96 -13.80
N TYR A 262 -9.25 11.78 -12.74
CA TYR A 262 -8.03 10.99 -12.82
C TYR A 262 -8.34 9.50 -12.92
N GLU A 263 -7.87 8.84 -13.99
CA GLU A 263 -8.27 7.47 -14.29
C GLU A 263 -7.67 6.41 -13.38
N LEU A 264 -6.60 6.68 -12.63
CA LEU A 264 -6.20 5.74 -11.57
C LEU A 264 -7.32 5.55 -10.53
N ASN A 265 -8.30 6.46 -10.44
CA ASN A 265 -9.50 6.23 -9.63
C ASN A 265 -10.31 5.02 -10.12
N PHE A 266 -10.29 4.70 -11.41
CA PHE A 266 -10.92 3.50 -11.98
C PHE A 266 -10.27 2.23 -11.43
N TYR A 267 -8.94 2.17 -11.36
CA TYR A 267 -8.25 1.01 -10.79
C TYR A 267 -8.34 0.98 -9.26
N THR A 268 -8.27 2.16 -8.63
CA THR A 268 -8.36 2.33 -7.17
C THR A 268 -9.70 1.83 -6.62
N LYS A 269 -10.82 2.05 -7.32
CA LYS A 269 -12.13 1.53 -6.87
C LYS A 269 -12.16 -0.01 -6.85
N TYR A 270 -11.58 -0.69 -7.84
CA TYR A 270 -11.51 -2.16 -7.86
C TYR A 270 -10.49 -2.69 -6.86
N MET A 271 -9.38 -1.99 -6.65
CA MET A 271 -8.44 -2.28 -5.57
C MET A 271 -9.13 -2.19 -4.20
N PHE A 272 -9.92 -1.14 -3.93
CA PHE A 272 -10.71 -1.04 -2.70
C PHE A 272 -11.75 -2.15 -2.57
N LYS A 273 -12.44 -2.49 -3.67
CA LYS A 273 -13.34 -3.65 -3.72
C LYS A 273 -12.60 -4.92 -3.29
N TYR A 274 -11.44 -5.18 -3.87
CA TYR A 274 -10.64 -6.35 -3.54
C TYR A 274 -10.22 -6.35 -2.07
N ILE A 275 -9.74 -5.22 -1.54
CA ILE A 275 -9.35 -5.09 -0.13
C ILE A 275 -10.52 -5.43 0.79
N MET A 276 -11.69 -4.85 0.54
CA MET A 276 -12.89 -5.04 1.35
C MET A 276 -13.41 -6.47 1.28
N GLU A 277 -13.51 -7.06 0.08
CA GLU A 277 -14.11 -8.39 -0.11
C GLU A 277 -13.16 -9.54 0.29
N ASN A 278 -11.84 -9.32 0.25
CA ASN A 278 -10.85 -10.34 0.62
C ASN A 278 -10.33 -10.21 2.06
N GLY A 279 -10.97 -9.37 2.89
CA GLY A 279 -10.61 -9.26 4.31
C GLY A 279 -9.22 -8.65 4.55
N MET A 280 -8.68 -7.90 3.59
CA MET A 280 -7.40 -7.21 3.73
C MET A 280 -7.58 -5.94 4.55
N PHE A 281 -6.54 -5.55 5.29
CA PHE A 281 -6.51 -4.22 5.90
C PHE A 281 -5.55 -3.29 5.17
N PHE A 282 -5.91 -2.02 5.04
CA PHE A 282 -5.10 -0.93 4.53
C PHE A 282 -5.16 0.22 5.53
N LEU A 283 -4.10 0.33 6.33
CA LEU A 283 -4.03 1.24 7.47
C LEU A 283 -2.98 2.33 7.22
N THR A 284 -3.34 3.58 7.48
CA THR A 284 -2.39 4.69 7.58
C THR A 284 -2.27 5.09 9.04
N VAL A 285 -1.06 5.15 9.58
CA VAL A 285 -0.78 5.44 10.99
C VAL A 285 0.35 6.45 11.09
N ASN A 286 0.00 7.72 11.24
CA ASN A 286 0.97 8.79 11.39
C ASN A 286 0.94 9.37 12.80
N PHE A 287 2.12 9.82 13.25
CA PHE A 287 2.22 10.68 14.41
C PHE A 287 1.75 12.09 14.04
N ARG A 288 0.92 12.69 14.88
CA ARG A 288 0.34 14.02 14.63
C ARG A 288 1.40 15.14 14.59
N GLU A 289 2.58 14.89 15.16
CA GLU A 289 3.71 15.82 15.14
C GLU A 289 4.61 15.63 13.91
N ASP A 290 4.42 14.56 13.13
CA ASP A 290 5.23 14.27 11.96
C ASP A 290 4.86 15.21 10.81
N PRO A 291 5.75 16.12 10.38
CA PRO A 291 5.43 17.08 9.33
C PRO A 291 5.26 16.43 7.94
N LEU A 292 5.69 15.18 7.78
CA LEU A 292 5.54 14.41 6.55
C LEU A 292 4.45 13.33 6.66
N GLY A 293 3.84 13.18 7.85
CA GLY A 293 2.76 12.23 8.10
C GLY A 293 1.41 12.80 7.70
N PHE A 294 1.11 12.81 6.40
CA PHE A 294 -0.15 13.34 5.88
C PHE A 294 -1.28 12.31 6.03
N PRO A 295 -2.48 12.72 6.51
CA PRO A 295 -3.65 11.85 6.52
C PRO A 295 -4.00 11.41 5.10
N SER A 296 -4.05 10.10 4.84
CA SER A 296 -4.27 9.56 3.49
C SER A 296 -5.69 9.85 2.97
N SER A 297 -6.66 9.94 3.88
CA SER A 297 -8.05 10.29 3.58
C SER A 297 -8.83 10.55 4.86
N GLN A 298 -10.07 11.05 4.71
CA GLN A 298 -11.05 10.93 5.78
C GLN A 298 -11.50 9.48 5.93
N ASN A 299 -11.80 9.05 7.16
CA ASN A 299 -12.38 7.74 7.38
C ASN A 299 -13.83 7.71 6.90
N PHE A 300 -14.13 6.80 5.97
CA PHE A 300 -15.46 6.59 5.42
C PHE A 300 -16.12 5.34 6.00
N THR A 301 -17.44 5.38 6.15
CA THR A 301 -18.27 4.20 6.39
C THR A 301 -18.41 3.39 5.09
N LEU A 302 -18.88 2.14 5.19
CA LEU A 302 -19.10 1.30 4.00
C LEU A 302 -20.02 2.00 2.97
N ARG A 303 -21.16 2.54 3.41
CA ARG A 303 -22.11 3.26 2.55
C ARG A 303 -21.49 4.48 1.86
N GLN A 304 -20.61 5.19 2.56
CA GLN A 304 -19.89 6.33 1.97
C GLN A 304 -18.91 5.86 0.89
N TYR A 305 -18.19 4.76 1.12
CA TYR A 305 -17.34 4.15 0.09
C TYR A 305 -18.16 3.73 -1.14
N GLU A 306 -19.30 3.08 -0.97
CA GLU A 306 -20.17 2.68 -2.09
C GLU A 306 -20.66 3.90 -2.88
N LYS A 307 -21.09 4.96 -2.18
CA LYS A 307 -21.51 6.22 -2.81
C LYS A 307 -20.38 6.90 -3.58
N LEU A 308 -19.17 6.93 -3.03
CA LEU A 308 -18.02 7.58 -3.65
C LEU A 308 -17.49 6.81 -4.86
N THR A 309 -17.50 5.48 -4.80
CA THR A 309 -16.89 4.62 -5.82
C THR A 309 -17.89 4.12 -6.88
N GLY A 310 -19.19 4.19 -6.59
CA GLY A 310 -20.24 3.57 -7.42
C GLY A 310 -20.21 2.04 -7.40
N ILE A 311 -19.45 1.41 -6.49
CA ILE A 311 -19.32 -0.04 -6.37
C ILE A 311 -20.07 -0.54 -5.14
N THR A 312 -20.86 -1.60 -5.29
CA THR A 312 -21.42 -2.36 -4.16
C THR A 312 -20.42 -3.41 -3.66
N PHE A 313 -20.24 -3.52 -2.35
CA PHE A 313 -19.37 -4.55 -1.75
C PHE A 313 -20.18 -5.79 -1.37
N LYS A 314 -19.69 -6.99 -1.74
CA LYS A 314 -20.28 -8.28 -1.39
C LYS A 314 -19.54 -8.87 -0.19
N ASN A 315 -20.23 -9.08 0.92
CA ASN A 315 -19.67 -9.64 2.16
C ASN A 315 -18.35 -8.97 2.59
N PRO A 316 -18.30 -7.63 2.72
CA PRO A 316 -17.07 -6.92 3.05
C PRO A 316 -16.57 -7.30 4.46
N LYS A 317 -15.28 -7.63 4.55
CA LYS A 317 -14.57 -8.00 5.78
C LYS A 317 -13.27 -7.18 5.98
N GLY A 318 -12.81 -6.48 4.95
CA GLY A 318 -11.58 -5.70 4.98
C GLY A 318 -11.68 -4.43 5.80
N VAL A 319 -10.55 -3.73 5.97
CA VAL A 319 -10.51 -2.51 6.78
C VAL A 319 -9.65 -1.46 6.10
N ILE A 320 -10.23 -0.32 5.75
CA ILE A 320 -9.47 0.87 5.33
C ILE A 320 -9.61 1.92 6.44
N TYR A 321 -8.50 2.39 7.00
CA TYR A 321 -8.56 3.34 8.11
C TYR A 321 -7.30 4.18 8.28
N ASP A 322 -7.50 5.49 8.41
CA ASP A 322 -6.47 6.47 8.75
C ASP A 322 -6.49 6.81 10.26
N ASN A 323 -5.32 6.73 10.87
CA ASN A 323 -5.05 7.14 12.24
C ASN A 323 -3.82 8.06 12.29
N SER A 324 -3.92 9.23 11.66
CA SER A 324 -2.86 10.24 11.62
C SER A 324 -2.88 11.22 12.81
N LYS A 325 -3.53 10.84 13.91
CA LYS A 325 -3.68 11.67 15.14
C LYS A 325 -2.90 11.13 16.33
N VAL A 326 -1.99 10.19 16.11
CA VAL A 326 -1.30 9.48 17.19
C VAL A 326 -0.28 10.43 17.83
N TRP A 327 -0.33 10.60 19.14
CA TRP A 327 0.60 11.48 19.84
C TRP A 327 1.91 10.75 20.18
N SER A 328 3.00 11.10 19.48
CA SER A 328 4.34 10.54 19.74
C SER A 328 5.03 11.13 20.98
N ARG A 329 4.63 12.34 21.37
CA ARG A 329 5.28 13.20 22.38
C ARG A 329 6.71 13.58 22.00
N ARG A 330 6.98 13.71 20.70
CA ARG A 330 8.23 14.21 20.14
C ARG A 330 8.01 15.55 19.44
N SER A 331 9.07 16.33 19.28
CA SER A 331 9.04 17.54 18.45
C SER A 331 8.91 17.18 16.98
N ALA A 332 8.44 18.12 16.15
CA ALA A 332 8.25 17.89 14.72
C ALA A 332 9.53 17.44 14.00
N LEU A 333 10.69 17.96 14.41
CA LEU A 333 12.01 17.60 13.86
C LEU A 333 12.40 16.14 14.08
N LEU A 334 11.85 15.50 15.14
CA LEU A 334 12.18 14.13 15.51
C LEU A 334 11.02 13.16 15.27
N ALA A 335 9.81 13.67 15.07
CA ALA A 335 8.60 12.87 14.98
C ALA A 335 8.67 11.86 13.82
N HIS A 336 9.18 12.28 12.66
CA HIS A 336 9.28 11.44 11.46
C HIS A 336 10.10 10.17 11.67
N THR A 337 11.21 10.23 12.40
CA THR A 337 12.06 9.07 12.69
C THR A 337 11.70 8.38 14.00
N SER A 338 10.78 8.95 14.78
CA SER A 338 10.47 8.46 16.12
C SER A 338 9.64 7.17 16.15
N TYR A 339 9.11 6.68 15.03
CA TYR A 339 8.32 5.43 15.00
C TYR A 339 9.12 4.23 15.56
N TRP A 340 10.44 4.24 15.36
CA TRP A 340 11.36 3.24 15.89
C TRP A 340 11.60 3.37 17.40
N SER A 341 11.72 4.60 17.90
CA SER A 341 12.01 4.87 19.32
C SER A 341 10.74 4.85 20.18
N ALA A 342 9.62 5.36 19.66
CA ALA A 342 8.28 5.33 20.23
C ALA A 342 7.48 4.07 19.83
N ARG A 343 8.18 2.96 19.54
CA ARG A 343 7.62 1.66 19.10
C ARG A 343 6.42 1.16 19.89
N ASN A 344 6.36 1.37 21.21
CA ASN A 344 5.19 0.97 22.02
C ASN A 344 3.93 1.77 21.67
N VAL A 345 4.08 3.08 21.46
CA VAL A 345 2.99 3.98 21.06
C VAL A 345 2.54 3.62 19.65
N PHE A 346 3.50 3.47 18.73
CA PHE A 346 3.21 3.09 17.35
C PHE A 346 2.51 1.73 17.26
N ALA A 347 3.06 0.68 17.87
CA ALA A 347 2.48 -0.66 17.84
C ALA A 347 1.05 -0.71 18.42
N LYS A 348 0.81 0.04 19.51
CA LYS A 348 -0.54 0.19 20.07
C LYS A 348 -1.46 0.89 19.07
N ALA A 349 -0.99 1.92 18.39
CA ALA A 349 -1.77 2.65 17.41
C ALA A 349 -2.16 1.79 16.21
N VAL A 350 -1.25 0.96 15.67
CA VAL A 350 -1.55 0.04 14.55
C VAL A 350 -2.68 -0.93 14.92
N VAL A 351 -2.58 -1.60 16.07
CA VAL A 351 -3.63 -2.51 16.56
C VAL A 351 -4.95 -1.77 16.77
N GLN A 352 -4.89 -0.56 17.33
CA GLN A 352 -6.07 0.26 17.54
C GLN A 352 -6.71 0.72 16.23
N SER A 353 -5.92 0.99 15.19
CA SER A 353 -6.39 1.34 13.85
C SER A 353 -7.19 0.21 13.23
N PHE A 354 -6.71 -1.04 13.34
CA PHE A 354 -7.45 -2.22 12.88
C PHE A 354 -8.81 -2.34 13.60
N VAL A 355 -8.80 -2.28 14.93
CA VAL A 355 -10.01 -2.41 15.77
C VAL A 355 -11.00 -1.27 15.49
N ASN A 356 -10.52 -0.03 15.52
CA ASN A 356 -11.38 1.14 15.32
C ASN A 356 -11.87 1.25 13.89
N GLY A 357 -11.05 0.89 12.90
CA GLY A 357 -11.42 0.88 11.49
C GLY A 357 -12.53 -0.13 11.22
N SER A 358 -12.40 -1.34 11.75
CA SER A 358 -13.45 -2.37 11.68
C SER A 358 -14.78 -1.84 12.24
N LYS A 359 -14.75 -1.23 13.44
CA LYS A 359 -15.95 -0.64 14.04
C LYS A 359 -16.48 0.54 13.24
N TYR A 360 -15.61 1.39 12.71
CA TYR A 360 -16.04 2.54 11.92
C TYR A 360 -16.72 2.12 10.62
N LEU A 361 -16.26 1.05 9.99
CA LEU A 361 -16.86 0.52 8.76
C LEU A 361 -18.18 -0.22 9.01
N TYR A 362 -18.27 -1.00 10.08
CA TYR A 362 -19.32 -2.01 10.24
C TYR A 362 -20.25 -1.85 11.45
N ASP A 363 -19.94 -0.98 12.42
CA ASP A 363 -20.75 -0.79 13.64
C ASP A 363 -21.48 0.57 13.64
N ASP A 364 -22.78 0.54 13.32
CA ASP A 364 -23.66 1.71 13.27
C ASP A 364 -23.70 2.50 14.60
N ASN A 365 -23.63 1.82 15.74
CA ASN A 365 -23.64 2.47 17.05
C ASN A 365 -22.34 3.23 17.29
N TYR A 366 -21.20 2.64 16.90
CA TYR A 366 -19.91 3.31 16.95
C TYR A 366 -19.86 4.52 16.01
N GLN A 367 -20.40 4.39 14.78
CA GLN A 367 -20.49 5.48 13.81
C GLN A 367 -21.32 6.65 14.36
N LYS A 368 -22.52 6.39 14.91
CA LYS A 368 -23.38 7.42 15.53
C LYS A 368 -22.67 8.17 16.65
N ARG A 369 -21.99 7.45 17.55
CA ARG A 369 -21.20 8.04 18.65
C ARG A 369 -20.07 8.92 18.14
N LYS A 370 -19.40 8.54 17.04
CA LYS A 370 -18.34 9.35 16.42
C LYS A 370 -18.88 10.63 15.79
N LYS A 371 -20.01 10.54 15.07
CA LYS A 371 -20.68 11.70 14.47
C LYS A 371 -21.05 12.74 15.54
N ILE A 372 -21.72 12.32 16.62
CA ILE A 372 -22.07 13.21 17.75
C ILE A 372 -20.84 13.92 18.34
N LYS A 373 -19.71 13.21 18.47
CA LYS A 373 -18.46 13.81 18.97
C LYS A 373 -17.86 14.83 18.01
N MET A 374 -17.97 14.62 16.70
CA MET A 374 -17.50 15.57 15.69
C MET A 374 -18.38 16.82 15.67
N ASP A 375 -19.70 16.65 15.69
CA ASP A 375 -20.67 17.75 15.70
C ASP A 375 -20.49 18.65 16.94
N LYS A 376 -20.19 18.06 18.10
CA LYS A 376 -19.87 18.82 19.33
C LYS A 376 -18.58 19.62 19.23
N LYS A 377 -17.56 19.09 18.54
CA LYS A 377 -16.24 19.73 18.40
C LYS A 377 -16.25 20.85 17.36
N GLN A 378 -17.16 20.83 16.39
CA GLN A 378 -17.34 21.93 15.43
C GLN A 378 -18.14 23.12 16.02
N LYS A 379 -18.86 22.90 17.12
CA LYS A 379 -19.62 23.93 17.84
C LYS A 379 -18.85 24.58 18.99
N SER A 380 -17.64 24.10 19.30
CA SER A 380 -16.70 24.66 20.27
C SER A 380 -15.55 25.31 19.54
#